data_AF-A0AAW3J0U6-F1
#
_entry.id   AF-A0AAW3J0U6-F1
#
_cell.length_a   1.000
_cell.length_b   1.000
_cell.length_c   1.000
_cell.angle_alpha   90.00
_cell.angle_beta   90.00
_cell.angle_gamma   90.00
#
_symmetry.space_group_name_H-M   'P 1'
#
loop_
_entity.id
_entity.type
_entity.pdbx_description
1 polymer ?
#
loop_
_entity_poly.entity_id
_entity_poly.type
_entity_poly.pdbx_seq_one_letter_code
_entity_poly.pdbx_strand_id
1 'polypeptide(L)'
;TKKDVKIIATSRHWLRYKLPKRLVRWDSKPVCIGQKQKWFLLRLECDESRINMQRGKSPEFDGWRWVSYWYPVRQVVSFKRDVYRRAMKEFASLAMPFRERKAKGKRKKQQRRG
;
A
#
# COMPACT_ATOMS: atom_id res chain seq x y z
N THR A 1 6.97 0.25 -19.45
CA THR A 1 6.37 -0.79 -20.29
C THR A 1 5.84 -1.90 -19.41
N LYS A 2 5.04 -2.84 -19.93
CA LYS A 2 4.43 -3.94 -19.13
C LYS A 2 5.45 -4.82 -18.38
N LYS A 3 6.74 -4.74 -18.74
CA LYS A 3 7.84 -5.49 -18.11
C LYS A 3 8.47 -4.77 -16.90
N ASP A 4 8.09 -3.52 -16.64
CA ASP A 4 8.73 -2.71 -15.59
C ASP A 4 8.17 -3.00 -14.19
N VAL A 5 6.95 -3.53 -14.12
CA VAL A 5 6.26 -3.85 -12.89
C VAL A 5 5.49 -5.15 -13.03
N LYS A 6 5.39 -5.90 -11.92
CA LYS A 6 4.53 -7.08 -11.81
C LYS A 6 3.43 -6.84 -10.79
N ILE A 7 2.19 -7.12 -11.17
CA ILE A 7 1.05 -7.13 -10.23
C ILE A 7 1.17 -8.39 -9.36
N ILE A 8 1.28 -8.19 -8.05
CA ILE A 8 1.37 -9.27 -7.06
C ILE A 8 -0.01 -9.58 -6.49
N ALA A 9 -0.80 -8.53 -6.22
CA ALA A 9 -2.14 -8.67 -5.67
C ALA A 9 -3.02 -7.48 -6.03
N THR A 10 -4.32 -7.69 -5.92
CA THR A 10 -5.34 -6.65 -6.01
C THR A 10 -6.27 -6.79 -4.82
N SER A 11 -6.73 -5.69 -4.24
CA SER A 11 -7.65 -5.73 -3.11
C SER A 11 -8.94 -6.44 -3.51
N ARG A 12 -9.43 -7.38 -2.70
CA ARG A 12 -10.63 -8.19 -2.99
C ARG A 12 -11.85 -7.31 -3.26
N HIS A 13 -12.07 -6.30 -2.42
CA HIS A 13 -13.21 -5.40 -2.51
C HIS A 13 -12.79 -3.98 -2.81
N TRP A 14 -13.75 -3.17 -3.23
CA TRP A 14 -13.58 -1.74 -3.35
C TRP A 14 -13.57 -1.08 -1.97
N LEU A 15 -12.50 -0.34 -1.67
CA LEU A 15 -12.35 0.42 -0.44
C LEU A 15 -12.89 1.84 -0.65
N ARG A 16 -13.57 2.41 0.34
CA ARG A 16 -14.22 3.71 0.22
C ARG A 16 -13.81 4.61 1.37
N TYR A 17 -13.62 5.89 1.06
CA TYR A 17 -13.54 6.94 2.07
C TYR A 17 -14.41 8.12 1.67
N LYS A 18 -14.85 8.89 2.67
CA LYS A 18 -15.56 10.17 2.47
C LYS A 18 -14.57 11.32 2.64
N LEU A 19 -14.73 12.36 1.85
CA LEU A 19 -14.01 13.61 2.04
C LEU A 19 -14.57 14.35 3.27
N PRO A 20 -13.74 14.98 4.10
CA PRO A 20 -14.20 15.97 5.07
C PRO A 20 -15.02 17.05 4.35
N LYS A 21 -16.12 17.54 4.97
CA LYS A 21 -17.03 18.52 4.34
C LYS A 21 -16.32 19.74 3.74
N ARG A 22 -15.26 20.23 4.41
CA ARG A 22 -14.44 21.38 3.96
C ARG A 22 -13.63 21.13 2.67
N LEU A 23 -13.40 19.86 2.32
CA LEU A 23 -12.66 19.46 1.11
C LEU A 23 -13.60 19.02 -0.03
N VAL A 24 -14.91 19.01 0.21
CA VAL A 24 -15.91 18.73 -0.82
C VAL A 24 -16.05 19.97 -1.69
N ARG A 25 -15.92 19.78 -3.00
CA ARG A 25 -16.11 20.82 -4.02
C ARG A 25 -17.59 20.90 -4.39
N TRP A 26 -18.31 21.84 -3.76
CA TRP A 26 -19.76 21.99 -3.89
C TRP A 26 -20.21 22.62 -5.22
N ASP A 27 -19.26 23.20 -5.96
CA ASP A 27 -19.42 23.71 -7.33
C ASP A 27 -19.49 22.57 -8.37
N SER A 28 -19.02 21.37 -8.04
CA SER A 28 -19.11 20.21 -8.93
C SER A 28 -20.52 19.60 -8.94
N LYS A 29 -21.05 19.32 -10.14
CA LYS A 29 -22.31 18.58 -10.35
C LYS A 29 -22.05 17.32 -11.18
N PRO A 30 -22.30 16.10 -10.65
CA PRO A 30 -22.76 15.80 -9.30
C PRO A 30 -21.67 16.03 -8.23
N VAL A 31 -22.08 16.32 -7.00
CA VAL A 31 -21.16 16.57 -5.88
C VAL A 31 -20.38 15.30 -5.55
N CYS A 32 -19.06 15.37 -5.62
CA CYS A 32 -18.17 14.27 -5.25
C CYS A 32 -17.88 14.27 -3.74
N ILE A 33 -18.49 13.34 -3.00
CA ILE A 33 -18.37 13.25 -1.54
C ILE A 33 -17.21 12.38 -1.05
N GLY A 34 -16.45 11.74 -1.95
CA GLY A 34 -15.50 10.71 -1.58
C GLY A 34 -14.96 9.92 -2.76
N GLN A 35 -14.24 8.85 -2.48
CA GLN A 35 -13.72 7.97 -3.52
C GLN A 35 -13.97 6.50 -3.19
N LYS A 36 -14.17 5.72 -4.25
CA LYS A 36 -14.22 4.26 -4.25
C LYS A 36 -12.99 3.77 -5.02
N GLN A 37 -12.09 3.06 -4.35
CA GLN A 37 -10.76 2.71 -4.85
C GLN A 37 -10.55 1.20 -4.85
N LYS A 38 -9.89 0.71 -5.90
CA LYS A 38 -9.32 -0.64 -5.98
C LYS A 38 -7.82 -0.50 -5.85
N TRP A 39 -7.21 -1.27 -4.95
CA TRP A 39 -5.79 -1.18 -4.65
C TRP A 39 -5.02 -2.30 -5.34
N PHE A 40 -3.80 -2.01 -5.79
CA PHE A 40 -2.91 -2.97 -6.42
C PHE A 40 -1.58 -2.96 -5.69
N LEU A 41 -1.07 -4.14 -5.37
CA LEU A 41 0.30 -4.35 -4.90
C LEU A 41 1.18 -4.65 -6.11
N LEU A 42 2.13 -3.78 -6.37
CA LEU A 42 3.08 -3.93 -7.47
C LEU A 42 4.47 -4.24 -6.92
N ARG A 43 5.20 -5.11 -7.63
CA ARG A 43 6.64 -5.27 -7.48
C ARG A 43 7.31 -4.53 -8.64
N LEU A 44 8.22 -3.61 -8.31
CA LEU A 44 9.08 -2.98 -9.30
C LEU A 44 10.07 -4.02 -9.83
N GLU A 45 10.14 -4.19 -11.14
CA GLU A 45 11.08 -5.11 -11.81
C GLU A 45 12.14 -4.38 -12.64
N CYS A 46 11.94 -3.09 -12.91
CA CYS A 46 12.94 -2.25 -13.54
C CYS A 46 13.83 -1.51 -12.52
N ASP A 47 14.87 -0.86 -13.04
CA ASP A 47 15.68 0.07 -12.26
C ASP A 47 14.88 1.29 -11.77
N GLU A 48 15.24 1.79 -10.60
CA GLU A 48 14.58 2.92 -9.93
C GLU A 48 14.69 4.23 -10.73
N SER A 49 15.77 4.42 -11.50
CA SER A 49 15.96 5.58 -12.38
C SER A 49 14.87 5.72 -13.44
N ARG A 50 14.13 4.64 -13.73
CA ARG A 50 13.03 4.65 -14.69
C ARG A 50 11.73 5.19 -14.11
N ILE A 51 11.67 5.43 -12.79
CA ILE A 51 10.52 6.07 -12.15
C ILE A 51 10.58 7.58 -12.42
N ASN A 52 9.70 8.05 -13.29
CA ASN A 52 9.57 9.48 -13.61
C ASN A 52 8.21 10.00 -13.13
N MET A 53 8.23 10.82 -12.07
CA MET A 53 7.04 11.46 -11.49
C MET A 53 6.65 12.78 -12.18
N GLN A 54 7.53 13.33 -13.02
CA GLN A 54 7.34 14.62 -13.69
C GLN A 54 6.62 14.49 -15.05
N ARG A 55 6.13 13.29 -15.37
CA ARG A 55 5.45 13.02 -16.64
C ARG A 55 4.00 13.53 -16.58
N GLY A 56 3.77 14.73 -17.09
CA GLY A 56 2.42 15.30 -17.25
C GLY A 56 2.43 16.83 -17.24
N LYS A 57 1.29 17.47 -17.55
CA LYS A 57 1.14 18.93 -17.48
C LYS A 57 1.03 19.46 -16.05
N SER A 58 0.56 18.62 -15.14
CA SER A 58 0.43 18.92 -13.70
C SER A 58 0.79 17.65 -12.91
N PRO A 59 2.07 17.47 -12.55
CA PRO A 59 2.55 16.32 -11.79
C PRO A 59 1.86 16.20 -10.43
N GLU A 60 1.51 14.98 -10.01
CA GLU A 60 0.92 14.74 -8.68
C GLU A 60 1.98 14.73 -7.57
N PHE A 61 3.21 14.34 -7.90
CA PHE A 61 4.28 14.13 -6.94
C PHE A 61 5.57 14.84 -7.38
N ASP A 62 6.24 15.49 -6.43
CA ASP A 62 7.56 16.08 -6.66
C ASP A 62 8.66 15.00 -6.72
N GLY A 63 8.52 13.94 -5.93
CA GLY A 63 9.47 12.84 -5.82
C GLY A 63 8.94 11.68 -5.00
N TRP A 64 9.82 10.71 -4.73
CA TRP A 64 9.46 9.50 -3.99
C TRP A 64 10.65 8.96 -3.19
N ARG A 65 10.37 8.11 -2.20
CA ARG A 65 11.39 7.36 -1.47
C ARG A 65 10.81 6.06 -0.96
N TRP A 66 11.64 5.03 -0.82
CA TRP A 66 11.26 3.82 -0.10
C TRP A 66 11.10 4.09 1.39
N VAL A 67 10.11 3.46 1.99
CA VAL A 67 9.81 3.57 3.43
C VAL A 67 9.45 2.21 3.99
N SER A 68 9.56 2.05 5.31
CA SER A 68 9.06 0.86 5.98
C SER A 68 7.57 0.68 5.70
N TYR A 69 7.14 -0.55 5.46
CA TYR A 69 5.77 -0.84 5.02
C TYR A 69 4.68 -0.17 5.86
N TRP A 70 4.75 -0.19 7.20
CA TRP A 70 3.69 0.39 8.02
C TRP A 70 3.74 1.93 8.14
N TYR A 71 4.75 2.58 7.57
CA TYR A 71 4.94 4.02 7.63
C TYR A 71 3.78 4.83 7.00
N PRO A 72 3.28 4.50 5.79
CA PRO A 72 2.22 5.29 5.15
C PRO A 72 0.91 5.33 5.94
N VAL A 73 0.55 4.26 6.66
CA VAL A 73 -0.66 4.24 7.51
C VAL A 73 -0.60 5.32 8.60
N ARG A 74 0.61 5.60 9.12
CA ARG A 74 0.80 6.59 10.18
C ARG A 74 0.81 8.02 9.63
N GLN A 75 1.35 8.23 8.42
CA GLN A 75 1.59 9.56 7.85
C GLN A 75 0.48 10.08 6.92
N VAL A 76 -0.34 9.19 6.36
CA VAL A 76 -1.40 9.61 5.45
C VAL A 76 -2.43 10.48 6.16
N VAL A 77 -3.01 11.43 5.42
CA VAL A 77 -4.12 12.28 5.87
C VAL A 77 -5.23 11.45 6.54
N SER A 78 -5.78 11.99 7.62
CA SER A 78 -6.61 11.25 8.58
C SER A 78 -7.77 10.48 7.94
N PHE A 79 -8.49 11.11 7.02
CA PHE A 79 -9.66 10.52 6.36
C PHE A 79 -9.34 9.36 5.41
N LYS A 80 -8.06 9.17 5.02
CA LYS A 80 -7.61 8.02 4.22
C LYS A 80 -7.00 6.88 5.07
N ARG A 81 -6.72 7.11 6.37
CA ARG A 81 -5.98 6.15 7.22
C ARG A 81 -6.64 4.77 7.29
N ASP A 82 -7.97 4.69 7.34
CA ASP A 82 -8.66 3.40 7.40
C ASP A 82 -8.53 2.60 6.09
N VAL A 83 -8.69 3.27 4.94
CA VAL A 83 -8.50 2.66 3.61
C VAL A 83 -7.07 2.14 3.47
N TYR A 84 -6.07 2.94 3.85
CA TYR A 84 -4.67 2.50 3.84
C TYR A 84 -4.45 1.31 4.79
N ARG A 85 -4.93 1.38 6.03
CA ARG A 85 -4.80 0.30 7.01
C ARG A 85 -5.37 -1.02 6.47
N ARG A 86 -6.55 -0.97 5.84
CA ARG A 86 -7.22 -2.15 5.27
C ARG A 86 -6.45 -2.72 4.08
N ALA A 87 -6.07 -1.87 3.11
CA ALA A 87 -5.30 -2.31 1.95
C ALA A 87 -3.95 -2.92 2.36
N MET A 88 -3.23 -2.26 3.26
CA MET A 88 -1.91 -2.73 3.72
C MET A 88 -2.03 -4.00 4.59
N LYS A 89 -3.06 -4.12 5.41
CA LYS A 89 -3.30 -5.38 6.15
C LYS A 89 -3.58 -6.55 5.21
N GLU A 90 -4.36 -6.32 4.15
CA GLU A 90 -4.68 -7.34 3.15
C GLU A 90 -3.44 -7.81 2.37
N PHE A 91 -2.50 -6.90 2.11
CA PHE A 91 -1.28 -7.19 1.35
C PHE A 91 -0.08 -7.61 2.21
N ALA A 92 -0.19 -7.55 3.54
CA ALA A 92 0.95 -7.72 4.45
C ALA A 92 1.67 -9.06 4.27
N SER A 93 0.94 -10.16 4.12
CA SER A 93 1.53 -11.50 3.97
C SER A 93 2.32 -11.65 2.66
N LEU A 94 1.89 -10.95 1.60
CA LEU A 94 2.55 -10.98 0.29
C LEU A 94 3.72 -10.00 0.21
N ALA A 95 3.59 -8.84 0.86
CA ALA A 95 4.61 -7.80 0.87
C ALA A 95 5.73 -8.05 1.89
N MET A 96 5.46 -8.83 2.95
CA MET A 96 6.44 -9.19 3.99
C MET A 96 6.56 -10.71 4.20
N PRO A 97 7.04 -11.48 3.21
CA PRO A 97 7.10 -12.94 3.31
C PRO A 97 8.09 -13.47 4.39
N PHE A 98 8.91 -12.61 5.01
CA PHE A 98 10.05 -13.04 5.84
C PHE A 98 9.83 -13.09 7.36
N ARG A 99 8.64 -12.76 7.90
CA ARG A 99 8.42 -12.76 9.37
C ARG A 99 7.93 -14.07 9.99
N GLU A 100 7.57 -15.09 9.21
CA GLU A 100 7.04 -16.36 9.75
C GLU A 100 8.07 -17.51 9.86
N ARG A 101 9.25 -17.42 9.25
CA ARG A 101 10.20 -18.56 9.20
C ARG A 101 11.01 -18.83 10.49
N LYS A 102 11.00 -17.94 11.49
CA LYS A 102 11.84 -18.10 12.71
C LYS A 102 11.14 -18.69 13.95
N ALA A 103 9.85 -19.01 13.90
CA ALA A 103 9.11 -19.46 15.10
C ALA A 103 9.04 -20.99 15.30
N LYS A 104 9.43 -21.83 14.32
CA LYS A 104 9.27 -23.30 14.39
C LYS A 104 10.57 -24.12 14.64
N GLY A 105 11.68 -23.48 15.01
CA GLY A 105 13.00 -24.13 15.11
C GLY A 105 13.51 -24.52 16.50
N LYS A 106 12.81 -24.23 17.62
CA LYS A 106 13.33 -24.46 18.98
C LYS A 106 12.47 -25.39 19.84
N ARG A 107 12.10 -26.56 19.32
CA ARG A 107 11.46 -27.63 20.12
C ARG A 107 11.94 -29.02 19.72
N LYS A 108 13.25 -29.27 19.80
CA LYS A 108 13.83 -30.65 19.83
C LYS A 108 15.30 -30.61 20.26
N LYS A 109 15.56 -30.55 21.58
CA LYS A 109 16.78 -31.11 22.22
C LYS A 109 16.71 -30.93 23.74
N GLN A 110 15.92 -31.75 24.43
CA GLN A 110 16.20 -32.08 25.83
C GLN A 110 15.44 -33.35 26.24
N GLN A 111 15.96 -34.51 25.85
CA GLN A 111 15.84 -35.75 26.63
C GLN A 111 16.77 -36.81 26.03
N ARG A 112 18.06 -36.68 26.35
CA ARG A 112 19.06 -37.76 26.35
C ARG A 112 20.13 -37.33 27.35
N ARG A 113 20.08 -37.92 28.54
CA ARG A 113 21.00 -37.91 29.71
C ARG A 113 20.11 -38.06 30.95
N GLY A 114 20.20 -39.10 31.77
CA GLY A 114 21.01 -40.31 31.77
C GLY A 114 20.25 -41.40 32.49
#